data_AF-A0A938NXF4-F1
#
_entry.id   AF-A0A938NXF4-F1
#
_cell.length_a   1.000
_cell.length_b   1.000
_cell.length_c   1.000
_cell.angle_alpha   90.00
_cell.angle_beta   90.00
_cell.angle_gamma   90.00
#
_symmetry.space_group_name_H-M   'P 1'
#
loop_
_entity.id
_entity.type
_entity.pdbx_description
1 polymer ?
#
loop_
_entity_poly.entity_id
_entity_poly.type
_entity_poly.pdbx_seq_one_letter_code
_entity_poly.pdbx_strand_id
1 'polypeptide(L)'
;MRHRDVWNMLYEFARDELDVERKKQVEQHLAGCDRCFAELQVLKEGMRLVRPRRRKPSQEHSEMYWRNFAFRVEQRARASGARRPLRNRFWQDAEWFFLIRRPYTIAFAASITIIVMAGILWYGRVLPTLKESDIQPTGVPVQEVNQELSDYFHKSKILLVGISNISVPEGQRVDLTVERQAARALIRQARYLDQRQIDERAQYLVRALEKILIELANMEDEADLPDIEIVRAGIYQENMLFRIRVAESTYKESLPNGVPQMKTNHQ
;
A
#
# COMPACT_ATOMS: atom_id res chain seq x y z
N MET A 1 34.68 16.27 -8.37
CA MET A 1 33.30 15.99 -7.90
C MET A 1 33.32 14.63 -7.19
N ARG A 2 32.54 14.41 -6.12
CA ARG A 2 32.56 13.09 -5.43
C ARG A 2 31.63 12.11 -6.15
N HIS A 3 31.93 10.81 -6.06
CA HIS A 3 31.10 9.76 -6.67
C HIS A 3 29.63 9.83 -6.29
N ARG A 4 29.33 10.13 -5.02
CA ARG A 4 27.95 10.25 -4.52
C ARG A 4 27.17 11.38 -5.19
N ASP A 5 27.84 12.51 -5.41
CA ASP A 5 27.22 13.69 -6.03
C ASP A 5 26.87 13.38 -7.50
N VAL A 6 27.76 12.70 -8.21
CA VAL A 6 27.53 12.26 -9.60
C VAL A 6 26.40 11.25 -9.67
N TRP A 7 26.35 10.28 -8.75
CA TRP A 7 25.34 9.23 -8.73
C TRP A 7 23.91 9.80 -8.61
N ASN A 8 23.72 10.82 -7.76
CA ASN A 8 22.44 11.51 -7.63
C ASN A 8 22.03 12.26 -8.92
N MET A 9 23.00 12.70 -9.72
CA MET A 9 22.77 13.45 -10.96
C MET A 9 22.68 12.57 -12.21
N LEU A 10 23.01 11.27 -12.14
CA LEU A 10 23.04 10.38 -13.31
C LEU A 10 21.68 10.27 -14.02
N TYR A 11 20.57 10.27 -13.27
CA TYR A 11 19.22 10.20 -13.85
C TYR A 11 18.87 11.46 -14.66
N GLU A 12 19.10 12.64 -14.09
CA GLU A 12 18.89 13.93 -14.74
C GLU A 12 19.83 14.10 -15.94
N PHE A 13 21.10 13.69 -15.79
CA PHE A 13 22.08 13.67 -16.88
C PHE A 13 21.62 12.78 -18.05
N ALA A 14 21.10 11.58 -17.74
CA ALA A 14 20.65 10.65 -18.77
C ALA A 14 19.39 11.11 -19.50
N ARG A 15 18.60 12.01 -18.90
CA ARG A 15 17.41 12.65 -19.48
C ARG A 15 17.69 14.00 -20.15
N ASP A 16 18.95 14.47 -20.10
CA ASP A 16 19.37 15.79 -20.60
C ASP A 16 18.68 16.96 -19.88
N GLU A 17 18.40 16.81 -18.58
CA GLU A 17 17.69 17.79 -17.73
C GLU A 17 18.65 18.61 -16.85
N LEU A 18 19.96 18.34 -16.88
CA LEU A 18 20.97 19.11 -16.15
C LEU A 18 21.32 20.43 -16.85
N ASP A 19 21.64 21.45 -16.05
CA ASP A 19 22.22 22.68 -16.55
C ASP A 19 23.62 22.45 -17.17
N VAL A 20 24.04 23.37 -18.03
CA VAL A 20 25.27 23.26 -18.84
C VAL A 20 26.52 23.08 -17.97
N GLU A 21 26.56 23.71 -16.81
CA GLU A 21 27.73 23.68 -15.92
C GLU A 21 27.83 22.33 -15.20
N ARG A 22 26.72 21.85 -14.63
CA ARG A 22 26.67 20.52 -14.00
C ARG A 22 26.88 19.40 -15.00
N LYS A 23 26.37 19.55 -16.22
CA LYS A 23 26.57 18.57 -17.30
C LYS A 23 28.06 18.37 -17.60
N LYS A 24 28.83 19.46 -17.73
CA LYS A 24 30.29 19.39 -17.92
C LYS A 24 31.02 18.70 -16.76
N GLN A 25 30.61 19.00 -15.52
CA GLN A 25 31.22 18.39 -14.33
C GLN A 25 30.98 16.88 -14.29
N VAL A 26 29.77 16.43 -14.64
CA VAL A 26 29.42 15.01 -14.74
C VAL A 26 30.19 14.35 -15.90
N GLU A 27 30.27 14.98 -17.07
CA GLU A 27 31.04 14.47 -18.22
C GLU A 27 32.53 14.29 -17.88
N GLN A 28 33.14 15.27 -17.22
CA GLN A 28 34.53 15.19 -16.79
C GLN A 28 34.75 14.04 -15.80
N HIS A 29 33.82 13.82 -14.86
CA HIS A 29 33.91 12.69 -13.92
C HIS A 29 33.72 11.34 -14.61
N LEU A 30 32.78 11.24 -15.54
CA LEU A 30 32.50 10.01 -16.29
C LEU A 30 33.69 9.60 -17.17
N ALA A 31 34.46 10.56 -17.68
CA ALA A 31 35.70 10.28 -18.42
C ALA A 31 36.80 9.63 -17.56
N GLY A 32 36.75 9.80 -16.24
CA GLY A 32 37.74 9.26 -15.30
C GLY A 32 37.22 8.14 -14.38
N CYS A 33 35.96 7.71 -14.50
CA CYS A 33 35.36 6.74 -13.59
C CYS A 33 34.48 5.70 -14.30
N ASP A 34 35.07 4.52 -14.53
CA ASP A 34 34.40 3.39 -15.18
C ASP A 34 33.14 2.93 -14.46
N ARG A 35 33.13 2.97 -13.12
CA ARG A 35 31.97 2.57 -12.32
C ARG A 35 30.76 3.46 -12.58
N CYS A 36 30.95 4.79 -12.53
CA CYS A 36 29.86 5.74 -12.80
C CYS A 36 29.42 5.66 -14.26
N PHE A 37 30.35 5.38 -15.19
CA PHE A 37 30.03 5.15 -16.59
C PHE A 37 29.17 3.89 -16.79
N ALA A 38 29.51 2.77 -16.16
CA ALA A 38 28.74 1.53 -16.23
C ALA A 38 27.30 1.72 -15.72
N GLU A 39 27.12 2.39 -14.58
CA GLU A 39 25.80 2.72 -14.04
C GLU A 39 24.97 3.58 -15.00
N LEU A 40 25.59 4.58 -15.63
CA LEU A 40 24.93 5.39 -16.64
C LEU A 40 24.44 4.55 -17.83
N GLN A 41 25.22 3.56 -18.27
CA GLN A 41 24.81 2.68 -19.37
C GLN A 41 23.61 1.82 -18.99
N VAL A 42 23.61 1.22 -17.78
CA VAL A 42 22.46 0.45 -17.28
C VAL A 42 21.20 1.30 -17.24
N LEU A 43 21.31 2.55 -16.75
CA LEU A 43 20.19 3.47 -16.67
C LEU A 43 19.67 3.88 -18.06
N LYS A 44 20.57 4.16 -19.02
CA LYS A 44 20.21 4.45 -20.41
C LYS A 44 19.52 3.27 -21.10
N GLU A 45 19.98 2.04 -20.87
CA GLU A 45 19.32 0.85 -21.43
C GLU A 45 17.93 0.62 -20.82
N GLY A 46 17.79 0.77 -19.50
CA GLY A 46 16.49 0.69 -18.83
C GLY A 46 15.48 1.70 -19.40
N MET A 47 15.91 2.94 -19.66
CA MET A 47 15.05 3.97 -20.25
C MET A 47 14.69 3.70 -21.71
N ARG A 48 15.53 3.00 -22.49
CA ARG A 48 15.20 2.61 -23.88
C ARG A 48 14.05 1.59 -23.92
N LEU A 49 13.95 0.72 -22.91
CA LEU A 49 12.87 -0.25 -22.80
C LEU A 49 11.52 0.43 -22.50
N VAL A 50 11.54 1.55 -21.80
CA VAL A 50 10.35 2.35 -21.53
C VAL A 50 10.13 3.31 -22.69
N ARG A 51 9.32 2.91 -23.69
CA ARG A 51 8.95 3.78 -24.82
C ARG A 51 8.52 5.16 -24.30
N PRO A 52 9.27 6.25 -24.61
CA PRO A 52 8.85 7.57 -24.21
C PRO A 52 7.51 7.86 -24.88
N ARG A 53 6.47 8.11 -24.08
CA ARG A 53 5.18 8.57 -24.60
C ARG A 53 5.42 9.92 -25.27
N ARG A 54 5.32 9.96 -26.60
CA ARG A 54 5.60 11.13 -27.44
C ARG A 54 4.75 12.38 -27.11
N ARG A 55 3.70 12.25 -26.29
CA ARG A 55 2.80 13.35 -25.92
C ARG A 55 2.39 13.24 -24.45
N LYS A 56 2.31 14.39 -23.77
CA LYS A 56 1.73 14.48 -22.43
C LYS A 56 0.22 14.18 -22.54
N PRO A 57 -0.36 13.27 -21.75
CA PRO A 57 -1.78 12.91 -21.83
C PRO A 57 -2.73 14.11 -21.74
N SER A 58 -2.32 15.17 -21.05
CA SER A 58 -3.07 16.43 -20.94
C SER A 58 -3.26 17.16 -22.27
N GLN A 59 -2.36 16.96 -23.24
CA GLN A 59 -2.41 17.62 -24.56
C GLN A 59 -3.19 16.81 -25.61
N GLU A 60 -3.52 15.55 -25.33
CA GLU A 60 -4.21 14.65 -26.27
C GLU A 60 -5.73 14.75 -26.16
N HIS A 61 -6.22 15.42 -25.12
CA HIS A 61 -7.62 15.46 -24.78
C HIS A 61 -8.10 16.89 -24.57
N SER A 62 -9.22 17.23 -25.20
CA SER A 62 -9.84 18.55 -25.06
C SER A 62 -10.26 18.80 -23.61
N GLU A 63 -10.41 20.07 -23.24
CA GLU A 63 -10.88 20.45 -21.91
C GLU A 63 -12.25 19.84 -21.57
N MET A 64 -13.13 19.72 -22.58
CA MET A 64 -14.40 19.00 -22.51
C MET A 64 -14.23 17.52 -22.16
N TYR A 65 -13.20 16.85 -22.67
CA TYR A 65 -12.91 15.45 -22.31
C TYR A 65 -12.59 15.33 -20.81
N TRP A 66 -11.80 16.25 -20.26
CA TRP A 66 -11.42 16.22 -18.84
C TRP A 66 -12.61 16.49 -17.91
N ARG A 67 -13.48 17.46 -18.25
CA ARG A 67 -14.74 17.69 -17.52
C ARG A 67 -15.64 16.45 -17.54
N ASN A 68 -15.80 15.83 -18.72
CA ASN A 68 -16.60 14.61 -18.87
C ASN A 68 -15.94 13.38 -18.25
N PHE A 69 -14.62 13.33 -18.17
CA PHE A 69 -13.87 12.27 -17.50
C PHE A 69 -14.13 12.28 -15.99
N ALA A 70 -13.99 13.45 -15.35
CA ALA A 70 -14.29 13.62 -13.92
C ALA A 70 -15.73 13.18 -13.60
N PHE A 71 -16.69 13.66 -14.40
CA PHE A 71 -18.09 13.29 -14.26
C PHE A 71 -18.35 11.78 -14.44
N ARG A 72 -17.70 11.13 -15.41
CA ARG A 72 -17.81 9.67 -15.62
C ARG A 72 -17.17 8.86 -14.49
N VAL A 73 -16.09 9.35 -13.89
CA VAL A 73 -15.46 8.71 -12.73
C VAL A 73 -16.39 8.81 -11.53
N GLU A 74 -16.98 9.97 -11.28
CA GLU A 74 -17.93 10.20 -10.19
C GLU A 74 -19.21 9.38 -10.37
N GLN A 75 -19.78 9.36 -11.57
CA GLN A 75 -20.91 8.49 -11.90
C GLN A 75 -20.57 7.02 -11.73
N ARG A 76 -19.37 6.58 -12.13
CA ARG A 76 -18.96 5.19 -11.97
C ARG A 76 -18.69 4.86 -10.50
N ALA A 77 -18.19 5.79 -9.69
CA ALA A 77 -18.03 5.61 -8.24
C ALA A 77 -19.40 5.46 -7.55
N ARG A 78 -20.38 6.31 -7.90
CA ARG A 78 -21.77 6.23 -7.39
C ARG A 78 -22.49 4.97 -7.87
N ALA A 79 -22.36 4.63 -9.15
CA ALA A 79 -22.94 3.43 -9.73
C ALA A 79 -22.28 2.13 -9.23
N SER A 80 -21.01 2.19 -8.81
CA SER A 80 -20.32 1.05 -8.17
C SER A 80 -20.67 0.90 -6.69
N GLY A 81 -21.24 1.93 -6.05
CA GLY A 81 -21.86 1.85 -4.72
C GLY A 81 -23.19 1.08 -4.73
N ALA A 82 -23.85 0.97 -5.89
CA ALA A 82 -25.04 0.15 -6.09
C ALA A 82 -24.67 -1.19 -6.76
N ARG A 83 -24.42 -2.20 -5.92
CA ARG A 83 -24.41 -3.66 -6.22
C ARG A 83 -24.19 -4.03 -7.69
N ARG A 84 -22.96 -4.43 -8.06
CA ARG A 84 -22.74 -5.29 -9.24
C ARG A 84 -22.30 -6.68 -8.81
N PRO A 85 -22.95 -7.76 -9.33
CA PRO A 85 -22.53 -9.12 -9.08
C PRO A 85 -21.18 -9.37 -9.74
N LEU A 86 -20.22 -9.85 -8.95
CA LEU A 86 -18.92 -10.36 -9.38
C LEU A 86 -19.15 -11.60 -10.25
N ARG A 87 -19.26 -11.43 -11.56
CA ARG A 87 -19.16 -12.55 -12.51
C ARG A 87 -18.05 -12.31 -13.53
N ASN A 88 -17.06 -13.19 -13.46
CA ASN A 88 -16.05 -13.50 -14.48
C ASN A 88 -15.15 -12.37 -15.00
N ARG A 89 -14.26 -11.89 -14.13
CA ARG A 89 -12.96 -11.38 -14.56
C ARG A 89 -11.76 -12.14 -13.97
N PHE A 90 -12.03 -13.24 -13.25
CA PHE A 90 -11.06 -14.04 -12.51
C PHE A 90 -10.26 -15.02 -13.40
N TRP A 91 -10.76 -15.34 -14.60
CA TRP A 91 -10.14 -16.33 -15.49
C TRP A 91 -9.19 -15.75 -16.54
N GLN A 92 -9.10 -14.42 -16.69
CA GLN A 92 -8.22 -13.79 -17.68
C GLN A 92 -6.82 -13.45 -17.14
N ASP A 93 -6.65 -13.36 -15.82
CA ASP A 93 -5.36 -13.02 -15.20
C ASP A 93 -4.60 -14.23 -14.64
N ALA A 94 -5.23 -15.42 -14.61
CA ALA A 94 -4.62 -16.65 -14.11
C ALA A 94 -3.59 -17.25 -15.10
N GLU A 95 -3.76 -17.08 -16.41
CA GLU A 95 -2.84 -17.64 -17.41
C GLU A 95 -1.46 -16.96 -17.41
N TRP A 96 -1.36 -15.69 -16.96
CA TRP A 96 -0.08 -14.97 -16.92
C TRP A 96 0.83 -15.44 -15.76
N PHE A 97 0.26 -15.92 -14.65
CA PHE A 97 1.03 -16.35 -13.48
C PHE A 97 1.65 -17.75 -13.64
N PHE A 98 1.06 -18.64 -14.45
CA PHE A 98 1.58 -19.99 -14.64
C PHE A 98 2.69 -20.11 -15.70
N LEU A 99 2.87 -19.12 -16.58
CA LEU A 99 3.88 -19.16 -17.65
C LEU A 99 5.29 -18.71 -17.23
N ILE A 100 5.44 -18.03 -16.09
CA ILE A 100 6.71 -17.37 -15.69
C ILE A 100 7.56 -18.17 -14.66
N ARG A 101 7.12 -19.35 -14.21
CA ARG A 101 7.77 -20.06 -13.09
C ARG A 101 8.00 -21.57 -13.32
N ARG A 102 8.82 -21.93 -14.31
CA ARG A 102 9.49 -23.24 -14.49
C ARG A 102 11.00 -22.96 -14.67
N PRO A 103 11.99 -23.59 -13.98
CA PRO A 103 11.96 -24.84 -13.18
C PRO A 103 12.95 -24.86 -11.96
N TYR A 104 12.49 -24.74 -10.70
CA TYR A 104 13.38 -24.93 -9.52
C TYR A 104 12.75 -25.73 -8.36
N THR A 105 11.66 -26.46 -8.58
CA THR A 105 10.85 -27.04 -7.50
C THR A 105 11.22 -28.45 -7.05
N ILE A 106 12.28 -29.09 -7.56
CA ILE A 106 12.54 -30.51 -7.24
C ILE A 106 13.55 -30.73 -6.10
N ALA A 107 14.30 -29.71 -5.65
CA ALA A 107 15.39 -29.93 -4.67
C ALA A 107 15.04 -29.63 -3.19
N PHE A 108 13.97 -28.86 -2.89
CA PHE A 108 13.72 -28.36 -1.52
C PHE A 108 12.79 -29.24 -0.65
N ALA A 109 12.15 -30.27 -1.19
CA ALA A 109 11.17 -31.07 -0.45
C ALA A 109 11.80 -32.12 0.50
N ALA A 110 13.08 -32.49 0.30
CA ALA A 110 13.73 -33.56 1.05
C ALA A 110 14.38 -33.10 2.38
N SER A 111 14.71 -31.82 2.53
CA SER A 111 15.41 -31.31 3.72
C SER A 111 14.47 -31.03 4.91
N ILE A 112 13.20 -30.70 4.65
CA ILE A 112 12.23 -30.31 5.68
C ILE A 112 11.73 -31.54 6.47
N THR A 113 11.62 -32.71 5.83
CA THR A 113 11.14 -33.94 6.46
C THR A 113 12.10 -34.50 7.52
N ILE A 114 13.41 -34.31 7.35
CA ILE A 114 14.42 -34.81 8.29
C ILE A 114 14.43 -33.98 9.59
N ILE A 115 14.23 -32.65 9.49
CA ILE A 115 14.23 -31.75 10.65
C ILE A 115 13.00 -31.97 11.53
N VAL A 116 11.83 -32.20 10.92
CA VAL A 116 10.57 -32.46 11.66
C VAL A 116 10.64 -33.79 12.41
N MET A 117 11.26 -34.83 11.82
CA MET A 117 11.33 -36.15 12.45
C MET A 117 12.29 -36.19 13.65
N ALA A 118 13.39 -35.42 13.60
CA ALA A 118 14.33 -35.30 14.71
C ALA A 118 13.75 -34.54 15.91
N GLY A 119 12.90 -33.53 15.68
CA GLY A 119 12.26 -32.76 16.75
C GLY A 119 11.23 -33.56 17.56
N ILE A 120 10.47 -34.45 16.90
CA ILE A 120 9.41 -35.26 17.55
C ILE A 120 10.01 -36.30 18.51
N LEU A 121 11.14 -36.92 18.14
CA LEU A 121 11.78 -37.95 18.97
C LEU A 121 12.45 -37.36 20.22
N TRP A 122 12.86 -36.09 20.19
CA TRP A 122 13.51 -35.46 21.34
C TRP A 122 12.53 -34.87 22.35
N TYR A 123 11.36 -34.39 21.90
CA TYR A 123 10.33 -33.82 22.78
C TYR A 123 9.46 -34.85 23.51
N GLY A 124 9.42 -36.12 23.06
CA GLY A 124 8.53 -37.16 23.62
C GLY A 124 8.89 -37.70 25.00
N ARG A 125 10.01 -37.31 25.63
CA ARG A 125 10.45 -37.87 26.93
C ARG A 125 10.23 -36.99 28.16
N VAL A 126 9.71 -35.77 28.01
CA VAL A 126 9.54 -34.83 29.14
C VAL A 126 8.20 -34.10 29.04
N LEU A 127 7.09 -34.76 29.37
CA LEU A 127 5.88 -34.04 29.77
C LEU A 127 5.16 -34.76 30.91
N PRO A 128 5.04 -34.11 32.09
CA PRO A 128 4.06 -34.51 33.10
C PRO A 128 2.66 -34.23 32.56
N THR A 129 1.73 -35.13 32.88
CA THR A 129 0.30 -35.01 32.55
C THR A 129 -0.28 -33.72 33.13
N LEU A 130 -0.37 -32.68 32.31
CA LEU A 130 -1.12 -31.48 32.65
C LEU A 130 -2.60 -31.79 32.45
N LYS A 131 -3.26 -31.89 33.61
CA LYS A 131 -4.70 -31.86 33.81
C LYS A 131 -5.31 -30.78 32.91
N GLU A 132 -6.18 -31.22 32.03
CA GLU A 132 -6.97 -30.42 31.10
C GLU A 132 -7.72 -29.35 31.88
N SER A 133 -7.13 -28.15 31.91
CA SER A 133 -7.82 -26.95 32.35
C SER A 133 -8.69 -26.55 31.17
N ASP A 134 -10.00 -26.56 31.41
CA ASP A 134 -11.05 -26.06 30.52
C ASP A 134 -10.74 -24.60 30.15
N ILE A 135 -9.98 -24.40 29.08
CA ILE A 135 -9.83 -23.11 28.42
C ILE A 135 -11.03 -23.03 27.49
N GLN A 136 -12.15 -22.54 28.01
CA GLN A 136 -13.16 -21.93 27.17
C GLN A 136 -12.47 -20.83 26.37
N PRO A 137 -12.47 -20.89 25.02
CA PRO A 137 -12.01 -19.77 24.24
C PRO A 137 -13.04 -18.64 24.41
N THR A 138 -12.78 -17.72 25.35
CA THR A 138 -13.20 -16.32 25.20
C THR A 138 -12.39 -15.70 24.07
N GLY A 139 -12.49 -16.30 22.87
CA GLY A 139 -11.86 -15.85 21.66
C GLY A 139 -12.89 -15.06 20.89
N VAL A 140 -12.68 -13.75 20.74
CA VAL A 140 -13.45 -12.99 19.77
C VAL A 140 -13.21 -13.61 18.40
N PRO A 141 -14.26 -13.92 17.62
CA PRO A 141 -14.10 -14.61 16.36
C PRO A 141 -13.15 -13.81 15.46
N VAL A 142 -12.14 -14.49 14.91
CA VAL A 142 -11.13 -13.90 13.99
C VAL A 142 -11.78 -13.09 12.87
N GLN A 143 -12.98 -13.49 12.46
CA GLN A 143 -13.80 -12.80 11.47
C GLN A 143 -14.21 -11.38 11.88
N GLU A 144 -14.54 -11.15 13.16
CA GLU A 144 -14.92 -9.84 13.68
C GLU A 144 -13.72 -8.89 13.70
N VAL A 145 -12.56 -9.39 14.11
CA VAL A 145 -11.30 -8.62 14.09
C VAL A 145 -10.91 -8.21 12.65
N ASN A 146 -11.07 -9.11 11.67
CA ASN A 146 -10.79 -8.80 10.27
C ASN A 146 -11.76 -7.77 9.69
N GLN A 147 -13.03 -7.78 10.12
CA GLN A 147 -14.01 -6.77 9.73
C GLN A 147 -13.66 -5.40 10.32
N GLU A 148 -13.32 -5.34 11.61
CA GLU A 148 -12.88 -4.11 12.28
C GLU A 148 -11.61 -3.52 11.62
N LEU A 149 -10.64 -4.37 11.25
CA LEU A 149 -9.44 -3.99 10.51
C LEU A 149 -9.78 -3.43 9.11
N SER A 150 -10.62 -4.13 8.37
CA SER A 150 -11.08 -3.69 7.04
C SER A 150 -11.76 -2.31 7.14
N ASP A 151 -12.64 -2.12 8.11
CA ASP A 151 -13.34 -0.86 8.33
C ASP A 151 -12.39 0.26 8.74
N TYR A 152 -11.42 -0.03 9.62
CA TYR A 152 -10.38 0.92 10.01
C TYR A 152 -9.55 1.38 8.81
N PHE A 153 -9.06 0.45 7.99
CA PHE A 153 -8.30 0.75 6.78
C PHE A 153 -9.13 1.53 5.76
N HIS A 154 -10.40 1.19 5.62
CA HIS A 154 -11.32 1.88 4.73
C HIS A 154 -11.51 3.34 5.11
N LYS A 155 -11.84 3.62 6.37
CA LYS A 155 -12.03 4.98 6.89
C LYS A 155 -10.74 5.80 6.82
N SER A 156 -9.61 5.17 7.16
CA SER A 156 -8.29 5.81 7.08
C SER A 156 -7.97 6.21 5.64
N LYS A 157 -8.22 5.33 4.65
CA LYS A 157 -8.04 5.65 3.23
C LYS A 157 -8.88 6.86 2.80
N ILE A 158 -10.16 6.90 3.17
CA ILE A 158 -11.05 8.02 2.81
C ILE A 158 -10.48 9.34 3.34
N LEU A 159 -10.07 9.36 4.62
CA LEU A 159 -9.48 10.54 5.24
C LEU A 159 -8.20 10.98 4.53
N LEU A 160 -7.25 10.06 4.32
CA LEU A 160 -5.97 10.38 3.69
C LEU A 160 -6.13 10.86 2.23
N VAL A 161 -7.08 10.29 1.47
CA VAL A 161 -7.40 10.78 0.12
C VAL A 161 -8.00 12.19 0.20
N GLY A 162 -8.89 12.44 1.17
CA GLY A 162 -9.43 13.77 1.43
C GLY A 162 -8.32 14.80 1.63
N ILE A 163 -7.43 14.55 2.61
CA ILE A 163 -6.28 15.42 2.90
C ILE A 163 -5.37 15.62 1.70
N SER A 164 -5.05 14.55 0.96
CA SER A 164 -4.16 14.64 -0.21
C SER A 164 -4.72 15.52 -1.33
N ASN A 165 -6.03 15.70 -1.38
CA ASN A 165 -6.73 16.49 -2.38
C ASN A 165 -7.11 17.90 -1.88
N ILE A 166 -6.81 18.28 -0.63
CA ILE A 166 -7.06 19.63 -0.15
C ILE A 166 -6.19 20.61 -0.93
N SER A 167 -6.84 21.59 -1.53
CA SER A 167 -6.20 22.69 -2.26
C SER A 167 -6.34 23.96 -1.42
N VAL A 168 -5.20 24.50 -0.96
CA VAL A 168 -5.16 25.75 -0.18
C VAL A 168 -4.68 26.87 -1.10
N PRO A 169 -5.50 27.90 -1.36
CA PRO A 169 -5.05 29.10 -2.06
C PRO A 169 -3.96 29.84 -1.27
N GLU A 170 -3.02 30.48 -1.96
CA GLU A 170 -1.94 31.24 -1.31
C GLU A 170 -2.51 32.30 -0.34
N GLY A 171 -2.00 32.30 0.90
CA GLY A 171 -2.40 33.25 1.94
C GLY A 171 -3.74 32.95 2.63
N GLN A 172 -4.40 31.83 2.30
CA GLN A 172 -5.61 31.39 2.98
C GLN A 172 -5.33 30.20 3.91
N ARG A 173 -6.17 30.04 4.92
CA ARG A 173 -6.20 28.87 5.79
C ARG A 173 -7.41 28.02 5.47
N VAL A 174 -7.29 26.72 5.67
CA VAL A 174 -8.40 25.78 5.51
C VAL A 174 -8.78 25.22 6.87
N ASP A 175 -10.09 25.19 7.13
CA ASP A 175 -10.65 24.54 8.31
C ASP A 175 -10.51 23.02 8.17
N LEU A 176 -9.78 22.41 9.10
CA LEU A 176 -9.54 20.97 9.21
C LEU A 176 -10.27 20.34 10.41
N THR A 177 -11.21 21.06 11.04
CA THR A 177 -11.88 20.60 12.27
C THR A 177 -12.48 19.20 12.11
N VAL A 178 -13.11 18.92 10.96
CA VAL A 178 -13.75 17.64 10.65
C VAL A 178 -12.71 16.52 10.49
N GLU A 179 -11.65 16.79 9.75
CA GLU A 179 -10.55 15.86 9.48
C GLU A 179 -9.78 15.52 10.76
N ARG A 180 -9.52 16.52 11.61
CA ARG A 180 -8.92 16.32 12.94
C ARG A 180 -9.79 15.44 13.83
N GLN A 181 -11.10 15.68 13.84
CA GLN A 181 -12.03 14.88 14.62
C GLN A 181 -12.06 13.42 14.12
N ALA A 182 -12.07 13.22 12.80
CA ALA A 182 -11.99 11.91 12.19
C ALA A 182 -10.66 11.20 12.53
N ALA A 183 -9.54 11.93 12.47
CA ALA A 183 -8.22 11.41 12.84
C ALA A 183 -8.19 10.95 14.30
N ARG A 184 -8.71 11.75 15.24
CA ARG A 184 -8.82 11.39 16.66
C ARG A 184 -9.67 10.14 16.89
N ALA A 185 -10.76 9.98 16.14
CA ALA A 185 -11.59 8.79 16.20
C ALA A 185 -10.83 7.55 15.72
N LEU A 186 -10.08 7.67 14.61
CA LEU A 186 -9.28 6.59 14.07
C LEU A 186 -8.10 6.21 14.98
N ILE A 187 -7.45 7.16 15.64
CA ILE A 187 -6.39 6.87 16.64
C ILE A 187 -6.95 5.99 17.77
N ARG A 188 -8.14 6.29 18.29
CA ARG A 188 -8.78 5.44 19.31
C ARG A 188 -9.04 4.03 18.79
N GLN A 189 -9.50 3.91 17.55
CA GLN A 189 -9.72 2.61 16.92
C GLN A 189 -8.39 1.85 16.71
N ALA A 190 -7.31 2.53 16.34
CA ALA A 190 -5.98 1.95 16.20
C ALA A 190 -5.48 1.37 17.53
N ARG A 191 -5.62 2.11 18.64
CA ARG A 191 -5.24 1.63 19.98
C ARG A 191 -6.06 0.42 20.42
N TYR A 192 -7.35 0.40 20.11
CA TYR A 192 -8.20 -0.76 20.38
C TYR A 192 -7.78 -1.98 19.54
N LEU A 193 -7.44 -1.77 18.26
CA LEU A 193 -6.93 -2.84 17.39
C LEU A 193 -5.54 -3.35 17.81
N ASP A 194 -4.67 -2.49 18.35
CA ASP A 194 -3.33 -2.90 18.84
C ASP A 194 -3.41 -3.75 20.12
N GLN A 195 -4.48 -3.59 20.91
CA GLN A 195 -4.77 -4.45 22.06
C GLN A 195 -5.32 -5.84 21.65
N ARG A 196 -5.79 -5.97 20.41
CA ARG A 196 -6.26 -7.24 19.84
C ARG A 196 -5.06 -8.00 19.28
N GLN A 197 -5.11 -9.33 19.33
CA GLN A 197 -4.10 -10.17 18.67
C GLN A 197 -4.34 -10.17 17.14
N ILE A 198 -3.96 -9.07 16.49
CA ILE A 198 -3.92 -8.96 15.04
C ILE A 198 -2.59 -9.50 14.50
N ASP A 199 -2.55 -9.87 13.22
CA ASP A 199 -1.31 -10.32 12.61
C ASP A 199 -0.27 -9.18 12.52
N GLU A 200 1.01 -9.54 12.50
CA GLU A 200 2.14 -8.61 12.54
C GLU A 200 2.12 -7.60 11.38
N ARG A 201 1.60 -8.00 10.22
CA ARG A 201 1.51 -7.14 9.04
C ARG A 201 0.43 -6.08 9.19
N ALA A 202 -0.75 -6.46 9.69
CA ALA A 202 -1.80 -5.51 10.08
C ALA A 202 -1.27 -4.55 11.14
N GLN A 203 -0.59 -5.08 12.16
CA GLN A 203 -0.06 -4.27 13.27
C GLN A 203 0.92 -3.20 12.78
N TYR A 204 1.86 -3.57 11.91
CA TYR A 204 2.79 -2.62 11.30
C TYR A 204 2.05 -1.50 10.56
N LEU A 205 1.05 -1.85 9.76
CA LEU A 205 0.29 -0.87 8.99
C LEU A 205 -0.58 0.03 9.87
N VAL A 206 -1.21 -0.52 10.90
CA VAL A 206 -2.00 0.24 11.88
C VAL A 206 -1.11 1.26 12.61
N ARG A 207 0.10 0.88 13.04
CA ARG A 207 1.03 1.81 13.70
C ARG A 207 1.55 2.90 12.77
N ALA A 208 1.84 2.55 11.52
CA ALA A 208 2.24 3.52 10.51
C ALA A 208 1.13 4.55 10.24
N LEU A 209 -0.13 4.09 10.17
CA LEU A 209 -1.30 4.96 10.06
C LEU A 209 -1.50 5.82 11.31
N GLU A 210 -1.37 5.24 12.51
CA GLU A 210 -1.53 5.97 13.76
C GLU A 210 -0.59 7.16 13.83
N LYS A 211 0.68 7.02 13.42
CA LYS A 211 1.64 8.12 13.37
C LYS A 211 1.14 9.30 12.52
N ILE A 212 0.71 9.03 11.28
CA ILE A 212 0.19 10.06 10.36
C ILE A 212 -1.10 10.69 10.92
N LEU A 213 -1.97 9.87 11.52
CA LEU A 213 -3.21 10.35 12.13
C LEU A 213 -2.93 11.24 13.35
N ILE A 214 -1.91 10.96 14.14
CA ILE A 214 -1.47 11.79 15.28
C ILE A 214 -0.97 13.15 14.77
N GLU A 215 -0.14 13.16 13.72
CA GLU A 215 0.32 14.40 13.09
C GLU A 215 -0.88 15.25 12.64
N LEU A 216 -1.85 14.63 11.94
CA LEU A 216 -3.08 15.29 11.51
C LEU A 216 -3.95 15.78 12.68
N ALA A 217 -4.10 14.99 13.75
CA ALA A 217 -4.93 15.36 14.90
C ALA A 217 -4.35 16.54 15.71
N ASN A 218 -3.03 16.71 15.66
CA ASN A 218 -2.27 17.73 16.39
C ASN A 218 -2.13 19.05 15.62
N MET A 219 -2.53 19.12 14.35
CA MET A 219 -2.59 20.37 13.58
C MET A 219 -3.50 21.41 14.22
N GLU A 220 -3.39 22.68 13.83
CA GLU A 220 -4.36 23.71 14.21
C GLU A 220 -5.71 23.47 13.51
N ASP A 221 -6.82 24.04 14.03
CA ASP A 221 -8.14 23.92 13.38
C ASP A 221 -8.15 24.61 12.01
N GLU A 222 -7.41 25.71 11.89
CA GLU A 222 -7.15 26.38 10.63
C GLU A 222 -5.70 26.15 10.23
N ALA A 223 -5.46 25.30 9.23
CA ALA A 223 -4.11 24.97 8.77
C ALA A 223 -3.75 25.75 7.51
N ASP A 224 -2.47 26.09 7.39
CA ASP A 224 -1.90 26.64 6.16
C ASP A 224 -1.33 25.53 5.26
N LEU A 225 -0.85 25.93 4.07
CA LEU A 225 -0.30 25.00 3.09
C LEU A 225 0.93 24.22 3.61
N PRO A 226 1.93 24.87 4.26
CA PRO A 226 3.04 24.17 4.90
C PRO A 226 2.63 23.05 5.85
N ASP A 227 1.65 23.28 6.72
CA ASP A 227 1.18 22.27 7.66
C ASP A 227 0.61 21.05 6.93
N ILE A 228 -0.24 21.29 5.93
CA ILE A 228 -0.85 20.21 5.13
C ILE A 228 0.19 19.45 4.31
N GLU A 229 1.22 20.13 3.80
CA GLU A 229 2.34 19.52 3.07
C GLU A 229 3.13 18.52 3.93
N ILE A 230 3.29 18.77 5.23
CA ILE A 230 3.97 17.83 6.15
C ILE A 230 3.23 16.50 6.19
N VAL A 231 1.91 16.51 6.40
CA VAL A 231 1.11 15.28 6.42
C VAL A 231 1.05 14.63 5.04
N ARG A 232 0.95 15.43 3.97
CA ARG A 232 0.97 14.93 2.60
C ARG A 232 2.29 14.19 2.29
N ALA A 233 3.42 14.74 2.73
CA ALA A 233 4.73 14.10 2.61
C ALA A 233 4.76 12.76 3.36
N GLY A 234 4.22 12.69 4.58
CA GLY A 234 4.09 11.44 5.34
C GLY A 234 3.27 10.37 4.60
N ILE A 235 2.16 10.75 3.97
CA ILE A 235 1.31 9.85 3.17
C ILE A 235 2.08 9.28 1.96
N TYR A 236 2.83 10.13 1.25
CA TYR A 236 3.58 9.73 0.06
C TYR A 236 4.82 8.91 0.38
N GLN A 237 5.61 9.33 1.36
CA GLN A 237 6.87 8.67 1.75
C GLN A 237 6.63 7.20 2.12
N GLU A 238 5.55 6.92 2.83
CA GLU A 238 5.21 5.57 3.27
C GLU A 238 4.37 4.78 2.24
N ASN A 239 4.07 5.37 1.07
CA ASN A 239 3.19 4.80 0.05
C ASN A 239 1.85 4.29 0.65
N MET A 240 1.29 5.04 1.60
CA MET A 240 0.25 4.53 2.49
C MET A 240 -1.01 4.08 1.76
N LEU A 241 -1.47 4.86 0.79
CA LEU A 241 -2.68 4.54 0.03
C LEU A 241 -2.55 3.20 -0.73
N PHE A 242 -1.34 2.85 -1.18
CA PHE A 242 -1.10 1.55 -1.80
C PHE A 242 -1.12 0.42 -0.77
N ARG A 243 -0.40 0.58 0.35
CA ARG A 243 -0.35 -0.43 1.42
C ARG A 243 -1.74 -0.72 2.01
N ILE A 244 -2.54 0.33 2.21
CA ILE A 244 -3.94 0.21 2.66
C ILE A 244 -4.77 -0.59 1.66
N ARG A 245 -4.65 -0.32 0.35
CA ARG A 245 -5.41 -1.04 -0.67
C ARG A 245 -5.10 -2.55 -0.66
N VAL A 246 -3.83 -2.91 -0.47
CA VAL A 246 -3.41 -4.32 -0.37
C VAL A 246 -3.91 -4.97 0.93
N ALA A 247 -3.91 -4.23 2.04
CA ALA A 247 -4.46 -4.73 3.30
C ALA A 247 -5.98 -4.95 3.19
N GLU A 248 -6.74 -3.98 2.67
CA GLU A 248 -8.19 -4.10 2.50
C GLU A 248 -8.58 -5.34 1.68
N SER A 249 -7.86 -5.68 0.60
CA SER A 249 -8.16 -6.90 -0.16
C SER A 249 -7.94 -8.17 0.66
N THR A 250 -6.91 -8.18 1.50
CA THR A 250 -6.55 -9.34 2.33
C THR A 250 -7.61 -9.60 3.41
N TYR A 251 -8.02 -8.56 4.14
CA TYR A 251 -8.96 -8.73 5.26
C TYR A 251 -10.41 -8.86 4.80
N LYS A 252 -10.78 -8.24 3.67
CA LYS A 252 -12.13 -8.35 3.11
C LYS A 252 -12.45 -9.74 2.53
N GLU A 253 -11.44 -10.46 2.03
CA GLU A 253 -11.61 -11.83 1.51
C GLU A 253 -11.77 -12.90 2.60
N SER A 254 -11.31 -12.62 3.83
CA SER A 254 -11.36 -13.57 4.95
C SER A 254 -12.74 -13.74 5.61
N LEU A 255 -13.75 -13.01 5.14
CA LEU A 255 -15.13 -13.14 5.61
C LEU A 255 -15.79 -14.33 4.86
N PRO A 256 -16.21 -15.41 5.53
CA PRO A 256 -16.92 -16.50 4.88
C PRO A 256 -18.14 -15.97 4.12
N ASN A 257 -18.14 -16.23 2.81
CA ASN A 257 -19.32 -16.09 1.97
C ASN A 257 -20.46 -16.89 2.63
N GLY A 258 -21.58 -16.22 2.82
CA GLY A 258 -22.67 -16.62 3.71
C GLY A 258 -23.04 -18.09 3.67
N VAL A 259 -23.33 -18.61 4.87
CA VAL A 259 -24.02 -19.89 5.10
C VAL A 259 -25.15 -20.06 4.08
N PRO A 260 -25.21 -21.17 3.32
CA PRO A 260 -26.29 -21.42 2.39
C PRO A 260 -27.60 -21.49 3.19
N GLN A 261 -28.50 -20.55 2.89
CA GLN A 261 -29.87 -20.56 3.40
C GLN A 261 -30.50 -21.91 3.05
N MET A 262 -30.71 -22.76 4.07
CA MET A 262 -31.54 -23.95 3.96
C MET A 262 -32.91 -23.48 3.49
N LYS A 263 -33.27 -23.84 2.26
CA LYS A 263 -34.63 -23.72 1.76
C LYS A 263 -35.52 -24.56 2.70
N THR A 264 -36.30 -23.89 3.54
CA THR A 264 -37.43 -24.50 4.22
C THR A 264 -38.43 -24.89 3.14
N ASN A 265 -38.48 -26.18 2.82
CA ASN A 265 -39.58 -26.76 2.07
C ASN A 265 -40.86 -26.57 2.90
N HIS A 266 -41.74 -25.67 2.45
CA HIS A 266 -43.14 -25.75 2.83
C HIS A 266 -43.79 -26.82 1.98
N GLN A 267 -44.26 -27.85 2.69
CA GLN A 267 -45.20 -28.85 2.23
C GLN A 267 -46.61 -28.38 2.58
#